data_AF-A0A955FI74-F1
#
_entry.id   AF-A0A955FI74-F1
#
_cell.length_a   1.000
_cell.length_b   1.000
_cell.length_c   1.000
_cell.angle_alpha   90.00
_cell.angle_beta   90.00
_cell.angle_gamma   90.00
#
_symmetry.space_group_name_H-M   'P 1'
#
loop_
_entity.id
_entity.type
_entity.pdbx_description
1 polymer ?
#
loop_
_entity_poly.entity_id
_entity_poly.type
_entity_poly.pdbx_seq_one_letter_code
_entity_poly.pdbx_strand_id
1 'polypeptide(L)'
;MTVKDTIITNLIEAEVKRQASGLEMIPSENHTSGEVLKALGSRLTDKYSEGYPGQRYYGGCEIVDKVENLARDRAKELFGVTYA
;
A
#
# COMPACT_ATOMS: atom_id res chain seq x y z
N MET A 1 -9.36 -0.62 -25.49
CA MET A 1 -10.11 0.26 -24.57
C MET A 1 -10.53 -0.58 -23.37
N THR A 2 -9.94 -0.33 -22.21
CA THR A 2 -10.38 -0.94 -20.95
C THR A 2 -11.76 -0.34 -20.64
N VAL A 3 -12.80 -1.17 -20.55
CA VAL A 3 -14.10 -0.74 -20.06
C VAL A 3 -13.88 -0.29 -18.62
N LYS A 4 -14.07 1.01 -18.34
CA LYS A 4 -14.03 1.54 -16.98
C LYS A 4 -15.37 1.20 -16.32
N ASP A 5 -15.32 0.59 -15.14
CA ASP A 5 -16.50 0.39 -14.33
C ASP A 5 -16.97 1.75 -13.79
N THR A 6 -17.93 2.35 -14.48
CA THR A 6 -18.48 3.67 -14.15
C THR A 6 -19.27 3.64 -12.86
N ILE A 7 -19.87 2.50 -12.50
CA ILE A 7 -20.61 2.34 -11.25
C ILE A 7 -19.65 2.45 -10.08
N ILE A 8 -18.56 1.68 -10.10
CA ILE A 8 -17.53 1.72 -9.07
C ILE A 8 -16.86 3.10 -8.99
N THR A 9 -16.55 3.71 -10.14
CA THR A 9 -15.94 5.04 -10.17
C THR A 9 -16.83 6.08 -9.47
N ASN A 10 -18.12 6.10 -9.78
CA ASN A 10 -19.07 7.04 -9.16
C ASN A 10 -19.22 6.80 -7.65
N LEU A 11 -19.19 5.54 -7.19
CA LEU A 11 -19.27 5.22 -5.76
C LEU A 11 -18.02 5.67 -5.00
N ILE A 12 -16.83 5.51 -5.60
CA ILE A 12 -15.57 6.01 -5.03
C ILE A 12 -15.62 7.54 -4.88
N GLU A 13 -16.07 8.26 -5.91
CA GLU A 13 -16.20 9.73 -5.85
C GLU A 13 -17.21 10.19 -4.79
N ALA A 14 -18.32 9.47 -4.65
CA ALA A 14 -19.31 9.75 -3.61
C ALA A 14 -18.72 9.58 -2.19
N GLU A 15 -17.93 8.53 -1.95
CA GLU A 15 -17.28 8.31 -0.64
C GLU A 15 -16.19 9.36 -0.36
N VAL A 16 -15.40 9.73 -1.37
CA VAL A 16 -14.42 10.83 -1.23
C VAL A 16 -15.13 12.12 -0.80
N LYS A 17 -16.28 12.44 -1.41
CA LYS A 17 -17.07 13.61 -1.02
C LYS A 17 -17.64 13.49 0.39
N ARG A 18 -18.10 12.31 0.80
CA ARG A 18 -18.57 12.06 2.17
C ARG A 18 -17.46 12.34 3.19
N GLN A 19 -16.27 11.75 2.97
CA GLN A 19 -15.11 11.94 3.84
C GLN A 19 -14.65 13.41 3.89
N ALA A 20 -14.66 14.11 2.75
CA ALA A 20 -14.22 15.51 2.69
C ALA A 20 -15.20 16.51 3.35
N SER A 21 -16.46 16.13 3.55
CA SER A 21 -17.49 17.01 4.11
C SER A 21 -17.92 16.64 5.54
N GLY A 22 -17.59 15.44 6.00
CA GLY A 22 -17.85 14.98 7.37
C GLY A 22 -16.73 15.38 8.34
N LEU A 23 -17.10 15.65 9.58
CA LEU A 23 -16.16 15.65 10.69
C LEU A 23 -16.03 14.23 11.22
N GLU A 24 -14.97 13.53 10.82
CA GLU A 24 -14.72 12.16 11.25
C GLU A 24 -14.09 12.15 12.66
N MET A 25 -14.79 11.55 13.62
CA MET A 25 -14.42 11.56 15.05
C MET A 25 -14.12 10.15 15.57
N ILE A 26 -14.08 9.15 14.69
CA ILE A 26 -13.73 7.79 15.04
C ILE A 26 -12.21 7.72 15.26
N PRO A 27 -11.74 7.40 16.49
CA PRO A 27 -10.33 7.56 16.86
C PRO A 27 -9.37 6.60 16.13
N SER A 28 -9.89 5.52 15.55
CA SER A 28 -9.12 4.55 14.78
C SER A 28 -9.11 4.82 13.28
N GLU A 29 -9.94 5.74 12.79
CA GLU A 29 -9.97 6.11 11.37
C GLU A 29 -8.96 7.21 11.07
N ASN A 30 -8.45 7.22 9.84
CA ASN A 30 -7.47 8.19 9.39
C ASN A 30 -7.50 8.32 7.86
N HIS A 31 -6.97 9.43 7.35
CA HIS A 31 -6.76 9.63 5.92
C HIS A 31 -5.30 9.39 5.57
N THR A 32 -5.05 8.37 4.75
CA THR A 32 -3.70 8.10 4.26
C THR A 32 -3.30 9.08 3.15
N SER A 33 -2.01 9.18 2.86
CA SER A 33 -1.49 10.02 1.78
C SER A 33 -1.74 9.41 0.40
N GLY A 34 -1.81 10.24 -0.63
CA GLY A 34 -1.94 9.79 -2.02
C GLY A 34 -0.79 8.90 -2.49
N GLU A 35 0.43 9.11 -1.98
CA GLU A 35 1.59 8.28 -2.32
C GLU A 35 1.46 6.84 -1.78
N VAL A 36 0.85 6.66 -0.60
CA VAL A 36 0.56 5.31 -0.06
C VAL A 36 -0.47 4.61 -0.94
N LEU A 37 -1.54 5.30 -1.35
CA LEU A 37 -2.56 4.73 -2.25
C LEU A 37 -1.97 4.35 -3.60
N LYS A 38 -1.09 5.18 -4.17
CA LYS A 38 -0.40 4.91 -5.43
C LYS A 38 0.46 3.65 -5.35
N ALA A 39 1.15 3.43 -4.23
CA ALA A 39 1.93 2.22 -4.01
C ALA A 39 1.04 0.97 -3.91
N LEU A 40 -0.07 1.05 -3.16
CA LEU A 40 -1.04 -0.05 -3.02
C LEU A 40 -1.67 -0.47 -4.36
N GLY A 41 -1.97 0.50 -5.23
CA GLY A 41 -2.51 0.25 -6.58
C GLY A 41 -1.46 -0.13 -7.64
N SER A 42 -0.21 -0.36 -7.26
CA SER A 42 0.89 -0.61 -8.20
C SER A 42 1.00 -2.09 -8.62
N ARG A 43 1.89 -2.37 -9.57
CA ARG A 43 2.17 -3.73 -10.05
C ARG A 43 2.90 -4.62 -9.04
N LEU A 44 3.29 -4.09 -7.88
CA LEU A 44 3.81 -4.93 -6.78
C LEU A 44 2.83 -6.03 -6.39
N THR A 45 1.51 -5.77 -6.52
CA THR A 45 0.44 -6.75 -6.22
C THR A 45 0.50 -8.02 -7.08
N ASP A 46 1.13 -7.98 -8.25
CA ASP A 46 1.20 -9.14 -9.13
C ASP A 46 2.29 -10.13 -8.72
N LYS A 47 3.21 -9.71 -7.84
CA LYS A 47 4.41 -10.51 -7.54
C LYS A 47 4.17 -11.41 -6.35
N TYR A 48 4.13 -12.71 -6.64
CA TYR A 48 4.23 -13.74 -5.63
C TYR A 48 5.69 -13.87 -5.13
N SER A 49 5.91 -13.74 -3.82
CA SER A 49 7.26 -13.58 -3.24
C SER A 49 7.42 -14.29 -1.88
N GLU A 50 6.89 -15.51 -1.77
CA GLU A 50 7.08 -16.33 -0.56
C GLU A 50 8.55 -16.50 -0.17
N GLY A 51 8.79 -16.58 1.14
CA GLY A 51 10.12 -16.57 1.74
C GLY A 51 10.53 -15.16 2.15
N TYR A 52 11.81 -14.97 2.45
CA TYR A 52 12.39 -13.67 2.83
C TYR A 52 13.34 -13.15 1.75
N PRO A 53 13.69 -11.85 1.75
CA PRO A 53 14.67 -11.30 0.82
C PRO A 53 15.96 -12.14 0.77
N GLY A 54 16.40 -12.51 -0.42
CA GLY A 54 17.55 -13.42 -0.63
C GLY A 54 17.30 -14.91 -0.35
N GLN A 55 16.13 -15.28 0.19
CA GLN A 55 15.69 -16.66 0.45
C GLN A 55 14.24 -16.86 -0.02
N ARG A 56 13.98 -16.52 -1.28
CA ARG A 56 12.66 -16.67 -1.90
C ARG A 56 12.48 -18.07 -2.47
N TYR A 57 11.26 -18.59 -2.42
CA TYR A 57 10.90 -19.85 -3.08
C TYR A 57 10.77 -19.69 -4.61
N TYR A 58 10.57 -18.46 -5.08
CA TYR A 58 10.35 -18.14 -6.50
C TYR A 58 11.33 -17.08 -7.02
N GLY A 59 11.63 -17.15 -8.32
CA GLY A 59 12.47 -16.17 -9.01
C GLY A 59 11.77 -14.84 -9.30
N GLY A 60 12.56 -13.87 -9.79
CA GLY A 60 12.10 -12.54 -10.22
C GLY A 60 11.74 -11.60 -9.06
N CYS A 61 12.34 -11.81 -7.88
CA CYS A 61 12.03 -11.05 -6.66
C CYS A 61 12.99 -9.89 -6.40
N GLU A 62 13.90 -9.56 -7.33
CA GLU A 62 15.01 -8.62 -7.12
C GLU A 62 14.54 -7.21 -6.76
N ILE A 63 13.38 -6.80 -7.25
CA ILE A 63 12.78 -5.49 -6.96
C ILE A 63 11.94 -5.52 -5.68
N VAL A 64 11.13 -6.55 -5.46
CA VAL A 64 10.32 -6.66 -4.23
C VAL A 64 11.18 -6.88 -3.00
N ASP A 65 12.34 -7.52 -3.12
CA ASP A 65 13.34 -7.63 -2.05
C ASP A 65 13.87 -6.26 -1.64
N LYS A 66 14.11 -5.34 -2.59
CA LYS A 66 14.52 -3.96 -2.29
C LYS A 66 13.41 -3.21 -1.56
N VAL A 67 12.16 -3.40 -1.97
CA VAL A 67 10.98 -2.78 -1.32
C VAL A 67 10.84 -3.27 0.12
N GLU A 68 10.90 -4.59 0.33
CA GLU A 68 10.74 -5.19 1.66
C GLU A 68 11.89 -4.81 2.61
N ASN A 69 13.13 -4.84 2.13
CA ASN A 69 14.29 -4.40 2.92
C ASN A 69 14.17 -2.92 3.31
N LEU A 70 13.80 -2.04 2.35
CA LEU A 70 13.61 -0.62 2.65
C LEU A 70 12.48 -0.38 3.66
N ALA A 71 11.38 -1.13 3.56
CA ALA A 71 10.27 -1.04 4.51
C ALA A 71 10.72 -1.46 5.92
N ARG A 72 11.45 -2.57 6.05
CA ARG A 72 12.02 -3.03 7.33
C ARG A 72 12.97 -2.00 7.92
N ASP A 73 13.88 -1.46 7.12
CA ASP A 73 14.89 -0.51 7.59
C ASP A 73 14.23 0.80 8.08
N ARG A 74 13.21 1.30 7.35
CA ARG A 74 12.43 2.46 7.78
C ARG A 74 11.60 2.20 9.03
N ALA A 75 11.03 1.01 9.19
CA ALA A 75 10.31 0.64 10.41
C ALA A 75 11.25 0.63 11.62
N LYS A 76 12.45 0.05 11.45
CA LYS A 76 13.50 0.07 12.48
C LYS A 76 13.91 1.49 12.86
N GLU A 77 14.16 2.35 11.87
CA GLU A 77 14.50 3.75 12.09
C GLU A 77 13.38 4.51 12.81
N LEU A 78 12.13 4.33 12.37
CA LEU A 78 10.95 5.01 12.93
C LEU A 78 10.75 4.71 14.41
N PHE A 79 10.93 3.44 14.82
CA PHE A 79 10.72 3.00 16.20
C PHE A 79 12.00 2.96 17.04
N GLY A 80 13.16 3.26 16.45
CA GLY A 80 14.45 3.21 17.14
C GLY A 80 14.88 1.81 17.59
N VAL A 81 14.53 0.77 16.81
CA VAL A 81 14.79 -0.63 17.15
C VAL A 81 15.82 -1.27 16.23
N THR A 82 16.55 -2.26 16.75
CA THR A 82 17.59 -2.98 15.98
C THR A 82 17.03 -4.15 15.18
N TYR A 83 15.79 -4.56 15.45
CA TYR A 83 15.12 -5.68 14.81
C TYR A 83 13.67 -5.33 14.49
N ALA A 84 13.22 -5.69 13.30
CA ALA A 84 11.84 -5.61 12.81
C ALA A 84 11.58 -6.78 11.87
#